data_AF-A0A643C2G6-F1
#
_entry.id   AF-A0A643C2G6-F1
#
_cell.length_a   1.000
_cell.length_b   1.000
_cell.length_c   1.000
_cell.angle_alpha   90.00
_cell.angle_beta   90.00
_cell.angle_gamma   90.00
#
_symmetry.space_group_name_H-M   'P 1'
#
loop_
_entity.id
_entity.type
_entity.pdbx_description
1 polymer ?
#
loop_
_entity_poly.entity_id
_entity_poly.type
_entity_poly.pdbx_seq_one_letter_code
_entity_poly.pdbx_strand_id
1 'polypeptide(L)'
;KDGADSPTEDGEKPRVLYSLEFTFDADARVAITIYCQAVEEFLNGTAAYTPKSPALQSETVHYKRGVSQQFSLPSFKIDFSEWKDDELNFDLDRGMFPVVIQAVVDEGD
;
A
#
# COMPACT_ATOMS: atom_id res chain seq x y z
N LYS A 1 33.17 22.31 38.01
CA LYS A 1 32.19 21.42 38.69
C LYS A 1 30.81 21.81 38.17
N ASP A 2 30.58 21.64 36.87
CA ASP A 2 30.31 20.39 36.15
C ASP A 2 29.02 19.73 36.63
N GLY A 3 28.05 19.70 35.72
CA GLY A 3 26.72 19.14 35.93
C GLY A 3 25.71 19.74 34.96
N ALA A 4 26.06 19.85 33.67
CA ALA A 4 25.06 20.06 32.63
C ALA A 4 24.42 18.68 32.38
N ASP A 5 23.22 18.51 32.90
CA ASP A 5 22.36 17.37 32.63
C ASP A 5 21.97 17.43 31.16
N SER A 6 22.55 16.55 30.35
CA SER A 6 22.20 16.39 28.93
C SER A 6 20.78 15.85 28.83
N PRO A 7 19.91 16.41 27.95
CA PRO A 7 18.59 15.83 27.76
C PRO A 7 18.77 14.41 27.21
N THR A 8 18.11 13.48 27.90
CA THR A 8 17.97 12.07 27.54
C THR A 8 17.79 11.89 26.04
N GLU A 9 18.66 11.07 25.44
CA GLU A 9 18.38 10.44 24.15
C GLU A 9 17.07 9.66 24.30
N ASP A 10 15.97 10.24 23.82
CA ASP A 10 14.73 9.51 23.56
C ASP A 10 15.11 8.35 22.65
N GLY A 11 15.06 7.12 23.20
CA GLY A 11 15.33 5.90 22.48
C GLY A 11 14.28 5.71 21.39
N GLU A 12 14.54 6.29 20.22
CA GLU A 12 13.67 6.23 19.06
C GLU A 12 13.50 4.75 18.69
N LYS A 13 12.29 4.22 18.91
CA LYS A 13 11.98 2.84 18.54
C LYS A 13 12.32 2.66 17.06
N PRO A 14 12.98 1.54 16.67
CA PRO A 14 13.32 1.31 15.28
C PRO A 14 12.07 1.44 14.40
N ARG A 15 12.13 2.32 13.39
CA ARG A 15 11.06 2.46 12.41
C ARG A 15 10.93 1.16 11.61
N VAL A 16 9.85 0.41 11.83
CA VAL A 16 9.59 -0.86 11.14
C VAL A 16 8.79 -0.57 9.88
N LEU A 17 9.40 -0.83 8.72
CA LEU A 17 8.78 -0.67 7.41
C LEU A 17 8.45 -2.02 6.80
N TYR A 18 7.29 -2.10 6.17
CA TYR A 18 6.78 -3.30 5.52
C TYR A 18 6.74 -3.13 4.01
N SER A 19 6.79 -4.24 3.27
CA SER A 19 6.57 -4.27 1.82
C SER A 19 5.70 -5.47 1.47
N LEU A 20 4.98 -5.36 0.35
CA LEU A 20 4.14 -6.43 -0.17
C LEU A 20 4.87 -7.21 -1.25
N GLU A 21 4.80 -8.53 -1.14
CA GLU A 21 5.30 -9.47 -2.14
C GLU A 21 4.30 -10.61 -2.27
N PHE A 22 3.95 -10.94 -3.51
CA PHE A 22 3.00 -12.02 -3.79
C PHE A 22 3.23 -12.61 -5.17
N THR A 23 2.67 -13.80 -5.39
CA THR A 23 2.69 -14.49 -6.67
C THR A 23 1.29 -14.50 -7.27
N PHE A 24 1.18 -14.34 -8.59
CA PHE A 24 -0.09 -14.32 -9.30
C PHE A 24 0.01 -14.94 -10.69
N ASP A 25 -1.16 -15.34 -11.21
CA ASP A 25 -1.37 -15.79 -12.58
C ASP A 25 -2.26 -14.75 -13.29
N ALA A 26 -2.00 -14.48 -14.57
CA ALA A 26 -2.81 -13.57 -15.38
C ALA A 26 -2.90 -14.02 -16.83
N ASP A 27 -4.11 -14.10 -17.37
CA ASP A 27 -4.39 -14.50 -18.76
C ASP A 27 -4.22 -13.34 -19.76
N ALA A 28 -4.16 -12.10 -19.28
CA ALA A 28 -3.92 -10.88 -20.05
C ALA A 28 -2.70 -10.12 -19.49
N ARG A 29 -2.27 -9.08 -20.21
CA ARG A 29 -1.37 -8.07 -19.61
C ARG A 29 -2.10 -7.42 -18.44
N VAL A 30 -1.38 -7.15 -17.37
CA VAL A 30 -1.95 -6.59 -16.15
C VAL A 30 -1.08 -5.47 -15.62
N ALA A 31 -1.71 -4.37 -15.23
CA ALA A 31 -1.13 -3.28 -14.48
C ALA A 31 -1.55 -3.42 -13.01
N ILE A 32 -0.58 -3.49 -12.11
CA ILE A 32 -0.80 -3.64 -10.67
C ILE A 32 -0.43 -2.34 -9.96
N THR A 33 -1.38 -1.80 -9.20
CA THR A 33 -1.17 -0.64 -8.31
C THR A 33 -1.61 -1.01 -6.89
N ILE A 34 -0.80 -0.64 -5.90
CA ILE A 34 -1.11 -0.83 -4.49
C ILE A 34 -1.63 0.47 -3.90
N TYR A 35 -2.72 0.39 -3.14
CA TYR A 35 -3.24 1.50 -2.35
C TYR A 35 -3.30 1.10 -0.87
N CYS A 36 -3.00 2.04 0.00
CA CYS A 36 -3.09 1.90 1.45
C CYS A 36 -4.08 2.93 2.01
N GLN A 37 -4.88 2.53 3.00
CA GLN A 37 -5.99 3.34 3.53
C GLN A 37 -6.84 3.97 2.42
N ALA A 38 -7.33 3.14 1.51
CA ALA A 38 -8.09 3.58 0.35
C ALA A 38 -9.59 3.55 0.63
N VAL A 39 -10.30 4.55 0.12
CA VAL A 39 -11.77 4.53 0.04
C VAL A 39 -12.17 3.98 -1.31
N GLU A 40 -13.13 3.05 -1.32
CA GLU A 40 -13.72 2.51 -2.54
C GLU A 40 -14.96 3.31 -2.95
N GLU A 41 -14.98 3.73 -4.22
CA GLU A 41 -16.13 4.38 -4.85
C GLU A 41 -16.50 3.66 -6.16
N PHE A 42 -17.78 3.43 -6.40
CA PHE A 42 -18.25 2.83 -7.66
C PHE A 42 -18.61 3.92 -8.66
N LEU A 43 -17.80 4.07 -9.70
CA LEU A 43 -18.03 5.00 -10.81
C LEU A 43 -18.36 4.19 -12.06
N ASN A 44 -19.57 4.35 -12.59
CA ASN A 44 -20.03 3.69 -13.82
C ASN A 44 -19.86 2.16 -13.82
N GLY A 45 -20.01 1.52 -12.66
CA GLY A 45 -19.84 0.07 -12.49
C GLY A 45 -18.41 -0.40 -12.25
N THR A 46 -17.44 0.51 -12.19
CA THR A 46 -16.03 0.22 -11.88
C THR A 46 -15.67 0.76 -10.50
N ALA A 47 -14.97 -0.05 -9.71
CA ALA A 47 -14.40 0.40 -8.44
C ALA A 47 -13.19 1.32 -8.68
N ALA A 48 -13.22 2.50 -8.08
CA ALA A 48 -12.10 3.42 -7.98
C ALA A 48 -11.62 3.46 -6.52
N TYR A 49 -10.31 3.47 -6.33
CA TYR A 49 -9.69 3.49 -5.01
C TYR A 49 -8.92 4.78 -4.82
N THR A 50 -9.30 5.56 -3.81
CA THR A 50 -8.67 6.85 -3.51
C THR A 50 -7.98 6.77 -2.15
N PRO A 51 -6.65 6.88 -2.08
CA PRO A 51 -5.93 6.92 -0.82
C PRO A 51 -6.05 8.29 -0.17
N LYS A 52 -5.88 8.36 1.16
CA LYS A 52 -5.86 9.66 1.87
C LYS A 52 -4.69 10.57 1.47
N SER A 53 -3.60 10.00 0.95
CA SER A 53 -2.46 10.77 0.45
C SER A 53 -1.76 10.04 -0.71
N PRO A 54 -1.05 10.76 -1.60
CA PRO A 54 -0.33 10.14 -2.71
C PRO A 54 0.79 9.18 -2.26
N ALA A 55 1.36 9.36 -1.07
CA ALA A 55 2.41 8.48 -0.54
C ALA A 55 1.88 7.08 -0.16
N LEU A 56 0.56 6.93 -0.05
CA LEU A 56 -0.12 5.67 0.22
C LEU A 56 -0.54 4.95 -1.06
N GLN A 57 -0.03 5.38 -2.21
CA GLN A 57 -0.20 4.72 -3.50
C GLN A 57 1.17 4.38 -4.07
N SER A 58 1.32 3.16 -4.60
CA SER A 58 2.53 2.75 -5.30
C SER A 58 2.57 3.28 -6.74
N GLU A 59 3.74 3.19 -7.36
CA GLU A 59 3.81 3.18 -8.83
C GLU A 59 3.05 1.98 -9.39
N THR A 60 2.57 2.11 -10.63
CA THR A 60 1.92 1.02 -11.36
C THR A 60 2.95 0.16 -12.05
N VAL A 61 2.97 -1.13 -11.71
CA VAL A 61 3.90 -2.10 -12.29
C VAL A 61 3.17 -2.95 -13.34
N HIS A 62 3.77 -3.07 -14.52
CA HIS A 62 3.14 -3.71 -15.67
C HIS A 62 3.74 -5.09 -15.93
N TYR A 63 2.87 -6.09 -16.10
CA TYR A 63 3.25 -7.47 -16.33
C TYR A 63 2.60 -7.99 -17.62
N LYS A 64 3.29 -8.91 -18.29
CA LYS A 64 2.71 -9.66 -19.41
C LYS A 64 1.74 -10.72 -18.89
N ARG A 65 0.96 -11.33 -19.79
CA ARG A 65 0.23 -12.56 -19.46
C ARG A 65 1.22 -13.67 -19.10
N GLY A 66 0.89 -14.47 -18.11
CA GLY A 66 1.77 -15.52 -17.61
C GLY A 66 1.31 -16.07 -16.26
N VAL A 67 1.87 -17.21 -15.89
CA VAL A 67 1.63 -17.90 -14.63
C VAL A 67 2.87 -17.79 -13.74
N SER A 68 2.68 -17.93 -12.42
CA SER A 68 3.73 -17.87 -11.40
C SER A 68 4.56 -16.58 -11.48
N GLN A 69 3.92 -15.46 -11.83
CA GLN A 69 4.57 -14.16 -11.85
C GLN A 69 4.69 -13.62 -10.42
N GLN A 70 5.78 -12.92 -10.13
CA GLN A 70 6.03 -12.36 -8.80
C GLN A 70 5.89 -10.85 -8.84
N PHE A 71 5.01 -10.31 -8.01
CA PHE A 71 5.01 -8.90 -7.69
C PHE A 71 5.94 -8.66 -6.52
N SER A 72 6.92 -7.78 -6.71
CA SER A 72 7.74 -7.25 -5.63
C SER A 72 8.07 -5.79 -5.94
N LEU A 73 7.77 -4.90 -5.00
CA LEU A 73 8.06 -3.47 -5.14
C LEU A 73 8.73 -2.93 -3.87
N PRO A 74 10.02 -3.24 -3.63
CA PRO A 74 10.70 -2.87 -2.40
C PRO A 74 10.81 -1.35 -2.17
N SER A 75 10.67 -0.54 -3.23
CA SER A 75 10.63 0.93 -3.18
C SER A 75 9.38 1.45 -2.47
N PHE A 76 8.27 0.71 -2.52
CA PHE A 76 7.04 1.05 -1.83
C PHE A 76 7.06 0.45 -0.42
N LYS A 77 7.20 1.32 0.59
CA LYS A 77 7.26 0.94 1.99
C LYS A 77 6.03 1.44 2.73
N ILE A 78 5.43 0.56 3.50
CA ILE A 78 4.28 0.87 4.34
C ILE A 78 4.78 1.03 5.77
N ASP A 79 4.44 2.16 6.36
CA ASP A 79 4.70 2.46 7.76
C ASP A 79 3.38 2.45 8.52
N PHE A 80 3.22 1.47 9.40
CA PHE A 80 2.01 1.31 10.21
C PHE A 80 2.12 2.01 11.58
N SER A 81 3.25 2.65 11.92
CA SER A 81 3.45 3.21 13.28
C SER A 81 2.38 4.24 13.67
N GLU A 82 1.93 5.02 12.68
CA GLU A 82 0.94 6.09 12.86
C GLU A 82 -0.49 5.65 12.57
N TRP A 83 -0.71 4.39 12.16
CA TRP A 83 -2.04 3.90 11.80
C TRP A 83 -2.78 3.53 13.08
N LYS A 84 -4.04 3.95 13.17
CA LYS A 84 -4.91 3.56 14.27
C LYS A 84 -5.44 2.14 14.05
N ASP A 85 -5.84 1.48 15.14
CA ASP A 85 -6.43 0.14 15.08
C ASP A 85 -7.62 0.06 14.10
N ASP A 86 -8.47 1.09 14.03
CA ASP A 86 -9.60 1.12 13.10
C ASP A 86 -9.17 1.24 11.64
N GLU A 87 -8.00 1.81 11.35
CA GLU A 87 -7.44 1.93 10.00
C GLU A 87 -6.71 0.67 9.52
N LEU A 88 -6.37 -0.24 10.45
CA LEU A 88 -5.82 -1.55 10.15
C LEU A 88 -6.90 -2.59 9.83
N ASN A 89 -8.14 -2.31 10.21
CA ASN A 89 -9.27 -3.22 10.00
C ASN A 89 -10.03 -2.86 8.73
N PHE A 90 -10.61 -3.89 8.11
CA PHE A 90 -11.55 -3.68 7.01
C PHE A 90 -12.88 -3.18 7.57
N ASP A 91 -13.34 -2.03 7.06
CA ASP A 91 -14.60 -1.42 7.48
C ASP A 91 -15.49 -1.18 6.24
N LEU A 92 -16.45 -2.10 6.05
CA LEU A 92 -17.43 -2.06 4.96
C LEU A 92 -18.34 -0.84 5.04
N ASP A 93 -18.69 -0.40 6.24
CA ASP A 93 -19.64 0.70 6.43
C ASP A 93 -19.00 2.04 6.04
N ARG A 94 -17.69 2.17 6.25
CA ARG A 94 -16.90 3.33 5.82
C ARG A 94 -16.34 3.20 4.40
N GLY A 95 -16.43 2.02 3.78
CA GLY A 95 -15.79 1.72 2.50
C GLY A 95 -14.27 1.84 2.55
N MET A 96 -13.65 1.65 3.73
CA MET A 96 -12.21 1.84 3.93
C MET A 96 -11.48 0.49 3.85
N PHE A 97 -10.48 0.44 2.99
CA PHE A 97 -9.62 -0.72 2.80
C PHE A 97 -8.21 -0.41 3.30
N PRO A 98 -7.67 -1.18 4.26
CA PRO A 98 -6.32 -0.96 4.77
C PRO A 98 -5.27 -1.12 3.68
N VAL A 99 -5.44 -2.11 2.80
CA VAL A 99 -4.61 -2.36 1.61
C VAL A 99 -5.50 -2.84 0.47
N VAL A 100 -5.28 -2.30 -0.73
CA VAL A 100 -5.89 -2.74 -1.98
C VAL A 100 -4.77 -3.11 -2.96
N ILE A 101 -4.89 -4.29 -3.57
CA ILE A 101 -4.10 -4.68 -4.74
C ILE A 101 -5.03 -4.52 -5.95
N GLN A 102 -4.88 -3.42 -6.68
CA GLN A 102 -5.67 -3.18 -7.88
C GLN A 102 -4.93 -3.77 -9.07
N ALA A 103 -5.52 -4.80 -9.69
CA ALA A 103 -5.03 -5.42 -10.91
C ALA A 103 -5.99 -5.09 -12.06
N VAL A 104 -5.56 -4.24 -12.99
CA VAL A 104 -6.35 -3.85 -14.17
C VAL A 104 -5.77 -4.47 -15.42
N VAL A 105 -6.64 -4.88 -16.35
CA VAL A 105 -6.20 -5.34 -17.67
C VAL A 105 -5.51 -4.17 -18.38
N ASP A 106 -4.26 -4.39 -18.78
CA ASP A 106 -3.49 -3.43 -19.57
C ASP A 106 -3.68 -3.75 -21.05
N GLU A 107 -4.69 -3.13 -21.66
CA GLU A 107 -5.02 -3.37 -23.07
C GLU A 107 -3.92 -2.87 -24.01
N GLY A 108 -2.98 -2.03 -23.54
CA GLY A 108 -1.98 -1.31 -24.34
C GLY A 108 -2.59 -0.45 -25.45
N ASP A 109 -1.89 0.60 -25.87
CA ASP A 109 -2.19 1.26 -27.15
C ASP A 109 -1.89 0.33 -28.34
#